data_AF-A0A6C0KI72-F1
#
_entry.id   AF-A0A6C0KI72-F1
#
_cell.length_a   1.000
_cell.length_b   1.000
_cell.length_c   1.000
_cell.angle_alpha   90.00
_cell.angle_beta   90.00
_cell.angle_gamma   90.00
#
_symmetry.space_group_name_H-M   'P 1'
#
loop_
_entity.id
_entity.type
_entity.pdbx_description
1 polymer ?
#
loop_
_entity_poly.entity_id
_entity_poly.type
_entity_poly.pdbx_seq_one_letter_code
_entity_poly.pdbx_strand_id
1 'polypeptide(L)'
;MPKTVIDYSNTIIYKITCKDPNVKDLYVGHTTNFVQRKYAHKQSCMNDKSANHKCKLYQVIRNNGGWNNWQMEIVGFFNCNDHYEARKKEQEYFEILHATLNSIEPIPKPIVKPTSVKTKRNKYLLFRTKSDKTKPRFCCERCDYTTSHKGHYLRHIDTDKHKSLSNTYTDLPANNLQHSGEDISYHCECGKSYTHRQSLWKHRKLCSKNKNDDENKSSITNNIPMELILEVIKQSKEIQNVLVEQNKELQAKLLEQGEKLLEKENLVIDQQKQLIELTKKPSMVNSNNNNNNNHFNLNFFLNETCKNAMNIQDFISSIKLTTQDFETTGRLGFVDGISRIFINELKRLEVERRPLHCTDVKRETVYVKDNDTWEKENQEKKKLKWAINSIAQLNLNQVQEWQQEYPECRENNTVANTEFNKMAMVALGGFGDEQETKFRDKIVKNVLKEIIIDKEI
;
A
#
# COMPACT_ATOMS: atom_id res chain seq x y z
N MET A 1 2.97 -0.61 -8.16
CA MET A 1 2.83 -1.56 -7.03
C MET A 1 1.44 -2.19 -7.13
N PRO A 2 1.29 -3.50 -6.88
CA PRO A 2 -0.04 -4.11 -6.86
C PRO A 2 -0.92 -3.45 -5.80
N LYS A 3 -2.21 -3.32 -6.08
CA LYS A 3 -3.21 -2.65 -5.23
C LYS A 3 -3.69 -3.51 -4.04
N THR A 4 -3.20 -4.74 -3.92
CA THR A 4 -3.56 -5.74 -2.90
C THR A 4 -2.30 -6.37 -2.32
N VAL A 5 -2.30 -6.67 -1.03
CA VAL A 5 -1.22 -7.43 -0.37
C VAL A 5 -1.21 -8.84 -0.98
N ILE A 6 -0.02 -9.33 -1.35
CA ILE A 6 0.16 -10.67 -1.94
C ILE A 6 0.58 -11.61 -0.81
N ASP A 7 -0.21 -12.66 -0.54
CA ASP A 7 0.15 -13.74 0.38
C ASP A 7 1.15 -14.71 -0.28
N TYR A 8 2.35 -14.81 0.30
CA TYR A 8 3.43 -15.68 -0.15
C TYR A 8 3.47 -17.04 0.58
N SER A 9 2.53 -17.32 1.49
CA SER A 9 2.47 -18.59 2.24
C SER A 9 2.23 -19.81 1.34
N ASN A 10 1.67 -19.59 0.15
CA ASN A 10 1.53 -20.58 -0.91
C ASN A 10 2.44 -20.23 -2.11
N THR A 11 3.71 -19.95 -1.86
CA THR A 11 4.68 -19.66 -2.93
C THR A 11 4.95 -20.92 -3.74
N ILE A 12 4.73 -20.83 -5.04
CA ILE A 12 4.96 -21.87 -6.02
C ILE A 12 6.19 -21.48 -6.83
N ILE A 13 7.22 -22.32 -6.80
CA ILE A 13 8.34 -22.23 -7.75
C ILE A 13 7.98 -23.07 -8.96
N TYR A 14 8.12 -22.48 -10.15
CA TYR A 14 7.85 -23.13 -11.41
C TYR A 14 9.02 -22.98 -12.37
N LYS A 15 9.07 -23.88 -13.35
CA LYS A 15 9.97 -23.81 -14.49
C LYS A 15 9.19 -23.73 -15.80
N ILE A 16 9.79 -23.11 -16.81
CA ILE A 16 9.30 -23.13 -18.19
C ILE A 16 10.39 -23.75 -19.07
N THR A 17 10.04 -24.83 -19.78
CA THR A 17 10.95 -25.60 -20.65
C THR A 17 10.30 -25.91 -21.99
N CYS A 18 11.12 -26.12 -23.01
CA CYS A 18 10.65 -26.58 -24.31
C CYS A 18 10.24 -28.07 -24.22
N LYS A 19 9.26 -28.48 -25.03
CA LYS A 19 8.90 -29.90 -25.20
C LYS A 19 9.88 -30.62 -26.13
N ASP A 20 10.59 -29.89 -26.98
CA ASP A 20 11.67 -30.43 -27.80
C ASP A 20 12.90 -30.72 -26.91
N PRO A 21 13.35 -31.98 -26.81
CA PRO A 21 14.50 -32.35 -25.98
C PRO A 21 15.83 -31.72 -26.43
N ASN A 22 15.92 -31.19 -27.65
CA ASN A 22 17.11 -30.50 -28.14
C ASN A 22 17.25 -29.08 -27.56
N VAL A 23 16.14 -28.47 -27.12
CA VAL A 23 16.13 -27.12 -26.56
C VAL A 23 16.27 -27.22 -25.04
N LYS A 24 17.50 -27.07 -24.53
CA LYS A 24 17.83 -27.17 -23.10
C LYS A 24 17.59 -25.89 -22.30
N ASP A 25 17.12 -24.83 -22.96
CA ASP A 25 16.85 -23.55 -22.32
C ASP A 25 15.73 -23.65 -21.29
N LEU A 26 15.93 -23.00 -20.14
CA LEU A 26 15.05 -23.10 -18.99
C LEU A 26 14.88 -21.75 -18.30
N TYR A 27 13.65 -21.44 -17.91
CA TYR A 27 13.32 -20.29 -17.06
C TYR A 27 12.78 -20.76 -15.72
N VAL A 28 13.15 -20.07 -14.64
CA VAL A 28 12.59 -20.29 -13.29
C VAL A 28 11.86 -19.03 -12.85
N GLY A 29 10.73 -19.20 -12.17
CA GLY A 29 10.02 -18.08 -11.55
C GLY A 29 9.25 -18.51 -10.31
N HIS A 30 8.77 -17.53 -9.55
CA HIS A 30 7.84 -17.76 -8.45
C HIS A 30 6.48 -17.08 -8.69
N THR A 31 5.45 -17.65 -8.07
CA THR A 31 4.09 -17.09 -8.05
C THR A 31 3.29 -17.65 -6.88
N THR A 32 2.23 -16.97 -6.49
CA THR A 32 1.26 -17.44 -5.49
C THR A 32 -0.03 -17.95 -6.15
N ASN A 33 -0.16 -17.78 -7.47
CA ASN A 33 -1.25 -18.32 -8.28
C ASN A 33 -0.74 -18.82 -9.64
N PHE A 34 -0.52 -20.13 -9.72
CA PHE A 34 0.09 -20.77 -10.88
C PHE A 34 -0.76 -20.62 -12.16
N VAL A 35 -2.08 -20.77 -12.06
CA VAL A 35 -2.99 -20.69 -13.22
C VAL A 35 -2.98 -19.28 -13.80
N GLN A 36 -3.11 -18.26 -12.94
CA GLN A 36 -3.09 -16.86 -13.35
C GLN A 36 -1.73 -16.48 -13.95
N ARG A 37 -0.62 -16.92 -13.34
CA ARG A 37 0.73 -16.63 -13.85
C ARG A 37 0.97 -17.30 -15.21
N LYS A 38 0.53 -18.54 -15.40
CA LYS A 38 0.62 -19.26 -16.68
C LYS A 38 -0.15 -18.54 -17.78
N TYR A 39 -1.36 -18.07 -17.48
CA TYR A 39 -2.14 -17.24 -18.39
C TYR A 39 -1.42 -15.93 -18.74
N ALA A 40 -0.88 -15.23 -17.74
CA ALA A 40 -0.15 -13.97 -17.96
C ALA A 40 1.07 -14.17 -18.87
N HIS A 41 1.86 -15.22 -18.67
CA HIS A 41 2.99 -15.52 -19.56
C HIS A 41 2.55 -15.81 -21.00
N LYS A 42 1.48 -16.60 -21.20
CA LYS A 42 0.92 -16.87 -22.52
C LYS A 42 0.52 -15.57 -23.23
N GLN A 43 -0.23 -14.71 -22.53
CA GLN A 43 -0.69 -13.43 -23.09
C GLN A 43 0.48 -12.48 -23.41
N SER A 44 1.44 -12.31 -22.49
CA SER A 44 2.61 -11.47 -22.75
C SER A 44 3.50 -12.00 -23.87
N CYS A 45 3.56 -13.32 -24.06
CA CYS A 45 4.30 -13.94 -25.16
C CYS A 45 3.64 -13.69 -26.52
N MET A 46 2.29 -13.68 -26.58
CA MET A 46 1.53 -13.57 -27.82
C MET A 46 1.18 -12.13 -28.22
N ASN A 47 1.01 -11.22 -27.24
CA ASN A 47 0.64 -9.83 -27.48
C ASN A 47 1.89 -8.95 -27.72
N ASP A 48 2.09 -8.51 -28.96
CA ASP A 48 3.18 -7.66 -29.43
C ASP A 48 3.22 -6.27 -28.76
N LYS A 49 2.06 -5.77 -28.31
CA LYS A 49 1.93 -4.50 -27.57
C LYS A 49 2.28 -4.62 -26.09
N SER A 50 2.53 -5.83 -25.56
CA SER A 50 2.90 -6.00 -24.16
C SER A 50 4.30 -5.44 -23.88
N ALA A 51 4.45 -4.67 -22.80
CA ALA A 51 5.75 -4.09 -22.39
C ALA A 51 6.87 -5.13 -22.26
N ASN A 52 6.51 -6.36 -21.85
CA ASN A 52 7.46 -7.46 -21.67
C ASN A 52 7.61 -8.36 -22.91
N HIS A 53 6.89 -8.12 -24.01
CA HIS A 53 6.88 -8.98 -25.19
C HIS A 53 8.28 -9.24 -25.74
N LYS A 54 9.17 -8.25 -25.64
CA LYS A 54 10.55 -8.26 -26.15
C LYS A 54 11.58 -8.89 -25.20
N CYS A 55 11.17 -9.43 -24.04
CA CYS A 55 12.12 -10.03 -23.11
C CYS A 55 12.71 -11.35 -23.66
N LYS A 56 13.90 -11.72 -23.16
CA LYS A 56 14.67 -12.92 -23.58
C LYS A 56 13.80 -14.18 -23.60
N LEU A 57 13.06 -14.42 -22.52
CA LEU A 57 12.17 -15.58 -22.36
C LEU A 57 11.20 -15.73 -23.54
N TYR A 58 10.42 -14.68 -23.84
CA TYR A 58 9.38 -14.79 -24.87
C TYR A 58 9.94 -14.80 -26.29
N GLN A 59 11.08 -14.14 -26.51
CA GLN A 59 11.78 -14.23 -27.80
C GLN A 59 12.22 -15.66 -28.08
N VAL A 60 12.84 -16.33 -27.10
CA VAL A 60 13.27 -17.74 -27.24
C VAL A 60 12.07 -18.67 -27.41
N ILE A 61 10.99 -18.47 -26.65
CA ILE A 61 9.77 -19.27 -26.80
C ILE A 61 9.21 -19.18 -28.23
N ARG A 62 9.08 -17.96 -28.78
CA ARG A 62 8.56 -17.76 -30.14
C ARG A 62 9.47 -18.34 -31.21
N ASN A 63 10.79 -18.22 -31.06
CA ASN A 63 11.76 -18.76 -32.00
C ASN A 63 11.80 -20.30 -32.00
N ASN A 64 11.34 -20.95 -30.93
CA ASN A 64 11.36 -22.40 -30.76
C ASN A 64 9.94 -23.00 -30.72
N GLY A 65 9.10 -22.66 -31.70
CA GLY A 65 7.77 -23.28 -31.88
C GLY A 65 6.61 -22.62 -31.10
N GLY A 66 6.86 -21.48 -30.47
CA GLY A 66 5.83 -20.71 -29.76
C GLY A 66 5.31 -21.38 -28.49
N TRP A 67 4.39 -20.70 -27.79
CA TRP A 67 3.94 -21.11 -26.45
C TRP A 67 3.42 -22.56 -26.37
N ASN A 68 2.81 -23.08 -27.45
CA ASN A 68 2.27 -24.45 -27.47
C ASN A 68 3.37 -25.53 -27.43
N ASN A 69 4.58 -25.21 -27.91
CA ASN A 69 5.75 -26.09 -27.86
C ASN A 69 6.52 -25.99 -26.52
N TRP A 70 6.04 -25.17 -25.59
CA TRP A 70 6.64 -24.99 -24.27
C TRP A 70 5.67 -25.44 -23.19
N GLN A 71 6.22 -25.84 -22.06
CA GLN A 71 5.45 -26.23 -20.89
C GLN A 71 5.92 -25.47 -19.66
N MET A 72 4.95 -25.14 -18.80
CA MET A 72 5.19 -24.54 -17.50
C MET A 72 4.78 -25.57 -16.46
N GLU A 73 5.70 -25.92 -15.57
CA GLU A 73 5.58 -27.01 -14.60
C GLU A 73 5.92 -26.50 -13.20
N ILE A 74 5.20 -27.01 -12.19
CA ILE A 74 5.50 -26.72 -10.78
C ILE A 74 6.70 -27.55 -10.36
N VAL A 75 7.67 -26.89 -9.73
CA VAL A 75 8.89 -27.50 -9.21
C VAL A 75 8.80 -27.72 -7.69
N GLY A 76 8.10 -26.84 -6.98
CA GLY A 76 7.90 -26.99 -5.55
C GLY A 76 6.94 -25.97 -4.95
N PHE A 77 6.47 -26.27 -3.75
CA PHE A 77 5.62 -25.42 -2.93
C PHE A 77 6.38 -25.03 -1.66
N PHE A 78 6.33 -23.76 -1.31
CA PHE A 78 7.05 -23.19 -0.18
C PHE A 78 6.17 -22.22 0.58
N ASN A 79 6.26 -22.31 1.90
CA ASN A 79 5.69 -21.33 2.80
C ASN A 79 6.71 -20.20 2.99
N CYS A 80 6.50 -19.08 2.31
CA CYS A 80 7.35 -17.90 2.39
C CYS A 80 6.60 -16.79 3.11
N ASN A 81 7.26 -16.10 4.04
CA ASN A 81 6.67 -15.04 4.83
C ASN A 81 6.44 -13.76 3.99
N ASP A 82 7.29 -13.52 2.99
CA ASP A 82 7.22 -12.34 2.14
C ASP A 82 7.81 -12.59 0.74
N HIS A 83 7.77 -11.55 -0.09
CA HIS A 83 8.34 -11.56 -1.44
C HIS A 83 9.86 -11.76 -1.45
N TYR A 84 10.58 -11.35 -0.39
CA TYR A 84 12.03 -11.50 -0.32
C TYR A 84 12.42 -12.97 -0.11
N GLU A 85 11.74 -13.67 0.80
CA GLU A 85 11.90 -15.11 0.99
C GLU A 85 11.49 -15.90 -0.27
N ALA A 86 10.40 -15.52 -0.93
CA ALA A 86 10.00 -16.12 -2.20
C ALA A 86 11.08 -15.96 -3.28
N ARG A 87 11.73 -14.78 -3.36
CA ARG A 87 12.88 -14.57 -4.26
C ARG A 87 14.12 -15.35 -3.85
N LYS A 88 14.35 -15.59 -2.56
CA LYS A 88 15.45 -16.43 -2.09
C LYS A 88 15.24 -17.87 -2.54
N LYS A 89 14.01 -18.39 -2.44
CA LYS A 89 13.64 -19.69 -3.02
C LYS A 89 13.75 -19.72 -4.54
N GLU A 90 13.33 -18.66 -5.22
CA GLU A 90 13.55 -18.55 -6.67
C GLU A 90 15.04 -18.59 -7.03
N GLN A 91 15.92 -17.92 -6.26
CA GLN A 91 17.38 -17.95 -6.47
C GLN A 91 17.96 -19.35 -6.27
N GLU A 92 17.56 -20.06 -5.21
CA GLU A 92 18.00 -21.45 -4.95
C GLU A 92 17.69 -22.35 -6.16
N TYR A 93 16.47 -22.28 -6.70
CA TYR A 93 16.06 -23.08 -7.85
C TYR A 93 16.61 -22.59 -9.18
N PHE A 94 16.86 -21.29 -9.32
CA PHE A 94 17.59 -20.73 -10.46
C PHE A 94 18.98 -21.35 -10.59
N GLU A 95 19.69 -21.52 -9.46
CA GLU A 95 21.02 -22.16 -9.42
C GLU A 95 20.93 -23.67 -9.60
N ILE A 96 20.06 -24.36 -8.85
CA ILE A 96 19.90 -25.83 -8.89
C ILE A 96 19.52 -26.33 -10.29
N LEU A 97 18.65 -25.59 -10.98
CA LEU A 97 18.16 -25.97 -12.32
C LEU A 97 18.99 -25.38 -13.46
N HIS A 98 20.06 -24.64 -13.16
CA HIS A 98 20.91 -23.97 -14.14
C HIS A 98 20.11 -23.14 -15.17
N ALA A 99 19.19 -22.31 -14.68
CA ALA A 99 18.26 -21.59 -15.55
C ALA A 99 18.99 -20.60 -16.48
N THR A 100 18.68 -20.64 -17.77
CA THR A 100 19.38 -19.88 -18.83
C THR A 100 18.59 -18.66 -19.31
N LEU A 101 17.26 -18.65 -19.10
CA LEU A 101 16.35 -17.67 -19.74
C LEU A 101 15.97 -16.49 -18.84
N ASN A 102 16.27 -16.52 -17.55
CA ASN A 102 16.08 -15.35 -16.68
C ASN A 102 17.03 -14.22 -17.13
N SER A 103 16.49 -13.03 -17.39
CA SER A 103 17.29 -11.89 -17.86
C SER A 103 18.16 -11.27 -16.76
N ILE A 104 17.76 -11.45 -15.50
CA ILE A 104 18.46 -10.99 -14.31
C ILE A 104 18.30 -12.11 -13.26
N GLU A 105 19.34 -12.37 -12.48
CA GLU A 105 19.26 -13.28 -11.34
C GLU A 105 18.18 -12.79 -10.36
N PRO A 106 17.40 -13.71 -9.74
CA PRO A 106 16.38 -13.33 -8.75
C PRO A 106 16.89 -12.46 -7.60
N ILE A 107 18.09 -12.77 -7.11
CA ILE A 107 18.84 -11.98 -6.13
C ILE A 107 20.22 -11.66 -6.72
N PRO A 108 20.34 -10.58 -7.52
CA PRO A 108 21.60 -10.24 -8.15
C PRO A 108 22.62 -9.84 -7.09
N LYS A 109 23.81 -10.45 -7.12
CA LYS A 109 24.91 -10.06 -6.23
C LYS A 109 25.23 -8.56 -6.42
N PRO A 110 25.51 -7.80 -5.35
CA PRO A 110 25.92 -6.41 -5.48
C PRO A 110 27.10 -6.32 -6.46
N ILE A 111 26.97 -5.50 -7.50
CA ILE A 111 28.03 -5.32 -8.50
C ILE A 111 29.28 -4.80 -7.79
N VAL A 112 30.25 -5.67 -7.55
CA VAL A 112 31.60 -5.28 -7.17
C VAL A 112 32.20 -4.69 -8.44
N LYS A 113 32.22 -3.35 -8.53
CA LYS A 113 32.97 -2.68 -9.59
C LYS A 113 34.43 -3.15 -9.47
N PRO A 114 35.07 -3.65 -10.54
CA PRO A 114 36.46 -4.06 -10.47
C PRO A 114 37.28 -2.88 -9.93
N THR A 115 38.09 -3.18 -8.93
CA THR A 115 39.00 -2.27 -8.25
C THR A 115 39.97 -1.65 -9.26
N SER A 116 39.65 -0.46 -9.74
CA SER A 116 40.68 0.56 -9.92
C SER A 116 40.77 1.33 -8.60
N VAL A 117 41.94 1.23 -7.99
CA VAL A 117 42.45 1.90 -6.79
C VAL A 117 41.60 3.11 -6.36
N LYS A 118 40.86 2.99 -5.26
CA LYS A 118 40.12 4.11 -4.65
C LYS A 118 40.73 4.49 -3.32
N THR A 119 41.40 5.63 -3.35
CA THR A 119 41.80 6.46 -2.22
C THR A 119 40.59 6.77 -1.32
N LYS A 120 40.84 6.75 0.00
CA LYS A 120 39.88 6.97 1.10
C LYS A 120 38.98 8.19 0.84
N ARG A 121 37.65 8.02 0.85
CA ARG A 121 36.69 9.14 0.83
C ARG A 121 36.22 9.50 2.23
N ASN A 122 36.41 10.77 2.60
CA ASN A 122 35.98 11.36 3.87
C ASN A 122 34.46 11.37 4.04
N LYS A 123 34.03 11.12 5.29
CA LYS A 123 32.65 11.12 5.79
C LYS A 123 32.03 12.52 5.72
N TYR A 124 30.71 12.59 5.51
CA TYR A 124 29.91 13.82 5.66
C TYR A 124 28.97 13.69 6.85
N LEU A 125 28.76 14.77 7.59
CA LEU A 125 27.81 14.84 8.72
C LEU A 125 26.48 15.49 8.29
N LEU A 126 25.37 14.82 8.61
CA LEU A 126 24.02 15.38 8.53
C LEU A 126 23.64 15.92 9.91
N PHE A 127 23.43 17.23 10.02
CA PHE A 127 22.88 17.83 11.24
C PHE A 127 21.41 18.20 11.03
N ARG A 128 20.55 17.74 11.95
CA ARG A 128 19.17 18.21 12.11
C ARG A 128 19.10 19.04 13.39
N THR A 129 18.90 20.35 13.29
CA THR A 129 18.58 21.18 14.45
C THR A 129 17.06 21.23 14.67
N LYS A 130 16.65 21.19 15.94
CA LYS A 130 15.25 21.21 16.39
C LYS A 130 14.65 22.62 16.26
N SER A 131 14.50 23.15 15.04
CA SER A 131 13.63 24.30 14.75
C SER A 131 13.61 24.63 13.25
N ASP A 132 13.16 23.71 12.40
CA ASP A 132 12.36 24.04 11.20
C ASP A 132 12.02 22.78 10.39
N LYS A 133 10.73 22.59 10.10
CA LYS A 133 10.24 21.48 9.28
C LYS A 133 10.36 21.80 7.78
N THR A 134 11.53 22.10 7.22
CA THR A 134 11.73 21.99 5.75
C THR A 134 13.20 21.77 5.34
N LYS A 135 13.49 20.57 4.80
CA LYS A 135 14.69 20.12 4.05
C LYS A 135 16.03 19.91 4.81
N PRO A 136 16.77 18.81 4.57
CA PRO A 136 18.09 18.57 5.17
C PRO A 136 19.16 19.55 4.65
N ARG A 137 19.99 20.10 5.55
CA ARG A 137 21.17 20.93 5.21
C ARG A 137 22.43 20.04 5.12
N PHE A 138 23.17 20.20 4.03
CA PHE A 138 24.49 19.62 3.77
C PHE A 138 25.56 20.67 4.11
N CYS A 139 26.55 20.30 4.92
CA CYS A 139 27.65 21.19 5.33
C CYS A 139 29.01 20.62 4.91
N CYS A 140 29.92 21.50 4.49
CA CYS A 140 31.32 21.19 4.22
C CYS A 140 32.18 21.88 5.28
N GLU A 141 32.70 21.10 6.22
CA GLU A 141 33.50 21.60 7.35
C GLU A 141 34.82 22.27 6.93
N ARG A 142 35.33 21.94 5.74
CA ARG A 142 36.62 22.46 5.22
C ARG A 142 36.52 23.83 4.55
N CYS A 143 35.33 24.18 4.10
CA CYS A 143 35.09 25.40 3.34
C CYS A 143 33.95 26.23 3.94
N ASP A 144 33.45 25.81 5.11
CA ASP A 144 32.29 26.34 5.81
C ASP A 144 31.06 26.56 4.91
N TYR A 145 30.92 25.70 3.90
CA TYR A 145 29.89 25.82 2.88
C TYR A 145 28.65 25.01 3.28
N THR A 146 27.49 25.67 3.38
CA THR A 146 26.22 25.03 3.70
C THR A 146 25.21 25.16 2.57
N THR A 147 24.42 24.11 2.33
CA THR A 147 23.35 24.12 1.31
C THR A 147 22.24 23.15 1.66
N SER A 148 20.99 23.43 1.30
CA SER A 148 19.86 22.50 1.48
C SER A 148 19.70 21.51 0.30
N HIS A 149 20.51 21.64 -0.76
CA HIS A 149 20.39 20.85 -1.98
C HIS A 149 21.61 19.93 -2.19
N LYS A 150 21.35 18.62 -2.19
CA LYS A 150 22.40 17.58 -2.34
C LYS A 150 23.23 17.75 -3.61
N GLY A 151 22.61 18.11 -4.74
CA GLY A 151 23.32 18.31 -6.01
C GLY A 151 24.31 19.47 -5.96
N HIS A 152 23.97 20.56 -5.27
CA HIS A 152 24.88 21.70 -5.09
C HIS A 152 26.04 21.36 -4.18
N TYR A 153 25.78 20.56 -3.13
CA TYR A 153 26.82 20.04 -2.26
C TYR A 153 27.80 19.14 -3.00
N LEU A 154 27.30 18.20 -3.79
CA LEU A 154 28.12 17.31 -4.60
C LEU A 154 28.95 18.08 -5.64
N ARG A 155 28.38 19.13 -6.24
CA ARG A 155 29.12 20.01 -7.13
C ARG A 155 30.19 20.82 -6.39
N HIS A 156 29.88 21.31 -5.19
CA HIS A 156 30.83 22.04 -4.34
C HIS A 156 32.08 21.20 -4.04
N ILE A 157 31.90 19.96 -3.56
CA ILE A 157 33.02 19.06 -3.27
C ILE A 157 33.81 18.64 -4.52
N ASP A 158 33.19 18.73 -5.70
CA ASP A 158 33.79 18.34 -6.97
C ASP A 158 34.51 19.51 -7.66
N THR A 159 34.39 20.74 -7.14
CA THR A 159 35.12 21.89 -7.67
C THR A 159 36.62 21.76 -7.41
N ASP A 160 37.44 22.21 -8.37
CA ASP A 160 38.91 22.21 -8.24
C ASP A 160 39.38 22.98 -7.02
N LYS A 161 38.64 24.02 -6.62
CA LYS A 161 38.90 24.81 -5.41
C LYS A 161 38.71 24.00 -4.11
N HIS A 162 37.70 23.14 -4.03
CA HIS A 162 37.51 22.26 -2.88
C HIS A 162 38.54 21.11 -2.89
N LYS A 163 38.82 20.56 -4.07
CA LYS A 163 39.80 19.49 -4.25
C LYS A 163 41.22 19.94 -3.86
N SER A 164 41.63 21.15 -4.23
CA SER A 164 42.96 21.68 -3.89
C SER A 164 43.17 21.87 -2.38
N LEU A 165 42.11 22.22 -1.63
CA LEU A 165 42.12 22.28 -0.15
C LEU A 165 42.12 20.89 0.52
N SER A 166 41.75 19.83 -0.21
CA SER A 166 41.67 18.46 0.33
C SER A 166 42.99 17.68 0.25
N ASN A 167 43.99 18.18 -0.47
CA ASN A 167 45.26 17.50 -0.74
C ASN A 167 46.45 17.99 0.11
N THR A 168 46.24 18.85 1.12
CA THR A 168 47.34 19.46 1.90
C THR A 168 47.37 19.09 3.39
N TYR A 169 46.94 17.89 3.76
CA TYR A 169 47.23 17.35 5.10
C TYR A 169 47.69 15.88 5.03
N THR A 170 48.99 15.72 4.87
CA THR A 170 49.76 14.62 5.46
C THR A 170 50.91 15.26 6.22
N ASP A 171 51.04 14.89 7.50
CA ASP A 171 52.07 15.30 8.46
C ASP A 171 53.48 15.22 7.84
N LEU A 172 54.29 16.29 7.82
CA LEU A 172 55.29 16.73 8.84
C LEU A 172 56.19 17.79 8.14
N PRO A 173 57.18 18.43 8.79
CA PRO A 173 57.20 19.25 9.99
C PRO A 173 57.47 20.74 9.64
N ALA A 174 57.49 21.59 10.66
CA ALA A 174 57.96 22.98 10.58
C ALA A 174 59.39 23.08 10.01
N ASN A 175 59.57 23.83 8.92
CA ASN A 175 60.51 24.95 8.86
C ASN A 175 60.57 25.61 7.48
N ASN A 176 60.44 26.94 7.52
CA ASN A 176 61.14 27.97 6.76
C ASN A 176 61.34 27.79 5.24
N LEU A 177 60.78 28.75 4.48
CA LEU A 177 61.59 29.58 3.58
C LEU A 177 60.92 30.96 3.42
N GLN A 178 61.71 31.97 3.78
CA GLN A 178 61.44 33.39 3.69
C GLN A 178 61.72 33.94 2.28
N HIS A 179 61.23 35.18 2.06
CA HIS A 179 61.65 36.19 1.07
C HIS A 179 61.26 35.88 -0.39
N SER A 180 60.84 36.83 -1.23
CA SER A 180 61.01 38.29 -1.35
C SER A 180 59.80 38.82 -2.17
N GLY A 181 59.19 39.98 -1.90
CA GLY A 181 59.82 41.28 -1.91
C GLY A 181 59.86 41.89 -3.33
N GLU A 182 58.73 41.92 -4.04
CA GLU A 182 58.47 42.82 -5.18
C GLU A 182 56.95 42.99 -5.35
N ASP A 183 56.44 44.22 -5.12
CA ASP A 183 55.01 44.55 -5.23
C ASP A 183 54.58 44.56 -6.69
N ILE A 184 54.06 43.43 -7.18
CA ILE A 184 53.49 43.35 -8.53
C ILE A 184 52.14 44.08 -8.55
N SER A 185 52.15 45.34 -9.01
CA SER A 185 50.93 46.11 -9.22
C SER A 185 50.41 45.99 -10.66
N TYR A 186 49.15 45.57 -10.78
CA TYR A 186 48.45 45.31 -12.04
C TYR A 186 47.53 46.48 -12.39
N HIS A 187 47.78 47.11 -13.54
CA HIS A 187 47.09 48.34 -13.93
C HIS A 187 46.01 48.08 -14.99
N CYS A 188 44.89 48.80 -14.88
CA CYS A 188 43.89 48.92 -15.93
C CYS A 188 44.13 50.21 -16.72
N GLU A 189 43.82 50.20 -18.01
CA GLU A 189 43.86 51.38 -18.90
C GLU A 189 42.93 52.52 -18.45
N CYS A 190 42.03 52.27 -17.49
CA CYS A 190 41.27 53.31 -16.81
C CYS A 190 42.07 54.09 -15.75
N GLY A 191 43.32 53.70 -15.48
CA GLY A 191 44.24 54.32 -14.51
C GLY A 191 44.23 53.67 -13.12
N LYS A 192 43.40 52.65 -12.86
CA LYS A 192 43.32 51.98 -11.55
C LYS A 192 44.32 50.83 -11.43
N SER A 193 45.05 50.79 -10.33
CA SER A 193 46.02 49.74 -9.97
C SER A 193 45.47 48.74 -8.95
N TYR A 194 45.90 47.49 -9.05
CA TYR A 194 45.45 46.39 -8.19
C TYR A 194 46.61 45.49 -7.83
N THR A 195 46.64 44.99 -6.60
CA THR A 195 47.74 44.12 -6.09
C THR A 195 47.67 42.67 -6.60
N HIS A 196 46.55 42.27 -7.21
CA HIS A 196 46.33 40.91 -7.66
C HIS A 196 45.67 40.86 -9.04
N ARG A 197 46.15 39.96 -9.90
CA ARG A 197 45.65 39.78 -11.27
C ARG A 197 44.15 39.47 -11.33
N GLN A 198 43.61 38.73 -10.35
CA GLN A 198 42.16 38.41 -10.34
C GLN A 198 41.30 39.64 -10.07
N SER A 199 41.78 40.59 -9.26
CA SER A 199 41.09 41.84 -8.97
C SER A 199 41.02 42.74 -10.20
N LEU A 200 42.13 42.84 -10.94
CA LEU A 200 42.15 43.51 -12.25
C LEU A 200 41.18 42.84 -13.23
N TRP A 201 41.11 41.50 -13.27
CA TRP A 201 40.21 40.78 -14.18
C TRP A 201 38.72 41.05 -13.87
N LYS A 202 38.33 41.04 -12.59
CA LYS A 202 36.97 41.40 -12.18
C LYS A 202 36.64 42.84 -12.54
N HIS A 203 37.58 43.75 -12.30
CA HIS A 203 37.43 45.15 -12.68
C HIS A 203 37.26 45.31 -14.21
N ARG A 204 38.09 44.65 -15.03
CA ARG A 204 38.01 44.72 -16.50
C ARG A 204 36.65 44.28 -17.05
N LYS A 205 35.98 43.30 -16.42
CA LYS A 205 34.64 42.88 -16.82
C LYS A 205 33.56 43.94 -16.64
N LEU A 206 33.78 44.90 -15.74
CA LEU A 206 32.82 45.96 -15.41
C LEU A 206 33.32 47.34 -15.82
N CYS A 207 34.55 47.44 -16.36
CA CYS A 207 35.17 48.71 -16.71
C CYS A 207 34.64 49.20 -18.06
N SER A 208 33.89 50.30 -18.03
CA SER A 208 33.15 50.85 -19.18
C SER A 208 34.02 51.33 -20.36
N LYS A 209 35.35 51.38 -20.22
CA LYS A 209 36.28 51.76 -21.31
C LYS A 209 36.59 50.61 -22.30
N ASN A 210 36.18 49.37 -22.03
CA ASN A 210 36.45 48.20 -22.89
C ASN A 210 35.24 47.71 -23.69
N LYS A 211 34.26 48.58 -24.00
CA LYS A 211 33.16 48.23 -24.92
C LYS A 211 33.46 48.78 -26.31
N ASN A 212 34.21 48.03 -27.08
CA ASN A 212 34.17 48.08 -28.54
C ASN A 212 33.69 46.69 -29.03
N ASP A 213 32.92 46.76 -30.10
CA ASP A 213 31.92 45.79 -30.56
C ASP A 213 32.46 44.39 -30.88
N ASP A 214 31.67 43.37 -30.52
CA ASP A 214 31.39 42.21 -31.38
C ASP A 214 30.36 41.27 -30.73
N GLU A 215 29.71 40.51 -31.58
CA GLU A 215 28.31 40.09 -31.57
C GLU A 215 27.83 39.12 -30.47
N ASN A 216 26.50 39.13 -30.32
CA ASN A 216 25.62 38.03 -29.89
C ASN A 216 25.07 38.08 -28.45
N LYS A 217 24.10 38.97 -28.24
CA LYS A 217 23.04 38.83 -27.24
C LYS A 217 22.06 37.74 -27.70
N SER A 218 22.22 36.52 -27.23
CA SER A 218 21.08 35.60 -27.09
C SER A 218 20.58 35.67 -25.66
N SER A 219 19.50 36.42 -25.47
CA SER A 219 18.60 36.26 -24.34
C SER A 219 18.06 34.84 -24.39
N ILE A 220 18.21 34.04 -23.33
CA ILE A 220 17.45 32.79 -23.20
C ILE A 220 15.99 33.20 -22.97
N THR A 221 15.25 33.37 -24.05
CA THR A 221 13.79 33.32 -24.05
C THR A 221 13.40 31.86 -24.29
N ASN A 222 12.62 31.28 -23.38
CA ASN A 222 11.99 29.97 -23.59
C ASN A 222 10.92 30.10 -24.70
N ASN A 223 11.35 30.21 -25.96
CA ASN A 223 10.45 30.27 -27.11
C ASN A 223 10.07 28.84 -27.49
N ILE A 224 9.03 28.31 -26.84
CA ILE A 224 8.32 27.13 -27.34
C ILE A 224 7.65 27.56 -28.66
N PRO A 225 7.87 26.86 -29.78
CA PRO A 225 7.24 27.19 -31.05
C PRO A 225 5.71 27.20 -30.91
N MET A 226 5.06 28.27 -31.39
CA MET A 226 3.59 28.44 -31.33
C MET A 226 2.85 27.26 -31.99
N GLU A 227 3.45 26.65 -33.00
CA GLU A 227 2.94 25.46 -33.70
C GLU A 227 2.84 24.24 -32.76
N LEU A 228 3.86 24.00 -31.93
CA LEU A 228 3.85 22.96 -30.90
C LEU A 228 2.78 23.23 -29.82
N ILE A 229 2.57 24.50 -29.44
CA ILE A 229 1.52 24.89 -28.49
C ILE A 229 0.13 24.63 -29.09
N LEU A 230 -0.08 25.00 -30.35
CA LEU A 230 -1.33 24.77 -31.07
C LEU A 230 -1.62 23.28 -31.27
N GLU A 231 -0.59 22.47 -31.53
CA GLU A 231 -0.72 21.02 -31.68
C GLU A 231 -1.05 20.33 -30.34
N VAL A 232 -0.45 20.76 -29.23
CA VAL A 232 -0.80 20.30 -27.88
C VAL A 232 -2.23 20.70 -27.50
N ILE A 233 -2.65 21.93 -27.83
CA ILE A 233 -4.03 22.39 -27.58
C ILE A 233 -5.02 21.57 -28.44
N LYS A 234 -4.67 21.27 -29.70
CA LYS A 234 -5.49 20.43 -30.58
C LYS A 234 -5.63 19.01 -30.03
N GLN A 235 -4.53 18.38 -29.60
CA GLN A 235 -4.55 17.07 -28.95
C GLN A 235 -5.34 17.09 -27.64
N SER A 236 -5.22 18.16 -26.84
CA SER A 236 -6.01 18.33 -25.61
C SER A 236 -7.52 18.43 -25.91
N LYS A 237 -7.91 19.08 -27.00
CA LYS A 237 -9.31 19.19 -27.43
C LYS A 237 -9.86 17.85 -27.93
N GLU A 238 -9.04 17.07 -28.64
CA GLU A 238 -9.39 15.72 -29.08
C GLU A 238 -9.59 14.77 -27.88
N ILE A 239 -8.70 14.81 -26.88
CA ILE A 239 -8.85 14.04 -25.64
C ILE A 239 -10.12 14.46 -24.89
N GLN A 240 -10.39 15.76 -24.79
CA GLN A 240 -11.59 16.27 -24.14
C GLN A 240 -12.87 15.76 -24.84
N ASN A 241 -12.89 15.73 -26.17
CA ASN A 241 -14.02 15.20 -26.93
C ASN A 241 -14.22 13.69 -26.69
N VAL A 242 -13.14 12.90 -26.67
CA VAL A 242 -13.21 11.46 -26.38
C VAL A 242 -13.73 11.21 -24.96
N LEU A 243 -13.29 12.00 -23.98
CA LEU A 243 -13.77 11.91 -22.60
C LEU A 243 -15.25 12.26 -22.46
N VAL A 244 -15.72 13.30 -23.17
CA VAL A 244 -17.14 13.67 -23.19
C VAL A 244 -17.98 12.56 -23.82
N GLU A 245 -17.50 11.94 -24.91
CA GLU A 245 -18.21 10.86 -25.58
C GLU A 245 -18.28 9.59 -24.72
N GLN A 246 -17.17 9.21 -24.08
CA GLN A 246 -17.16 8.10 -23.12
C GLN A 246 -18.07 8.34 -21.92
N ASN A 247 -18.15 9.58 -21.42
CA ASN A 247 -19.06 9.93 -20.34
C ASN A 247 -20.53 9.83 -20.77
N LYS A 248 -20.87 10.25 -22.00
CA LYS A 248 -22.23 10.07 -22.54
C LYS A 248 -22.59 8.59 -22.69
N GLU A 249 -21.66 7.77 -23.21
CA GLU A 249 -21.88 6.34 -23.34
C GLU A 249 -22.08 5.65 -21.98
N LEU A 250 -21.30 6.05 -20.97
CA LEU A 250 -21.43 5.54 -19.61
C LEU A 250 -22.78 5.95 -19.00
N GLN A 251 -23.21 7.21 -19.19
CA GLN A 251 -24.51 7.69 -18.73
C GLN A 251 -25.67 6.94 -19.41
N ALA A 252 -25.58 6.67 -20.71
CA ALA A 252 -26.57 5.90 -21.43
C ALA A 252 -26.68 4.45 -20.91
N LYS A 253 -25.55 3.79 -20.66
CA LYS A 253 -25.51 2.44 -20.06
C LYS A 253 -26.09 2.41 -18.64
N LEU A 254 -25.85 3.45 -17.85
CA LEU A 254 -26.43 3.59 -16.50
C LEU A 254 -27.95 3.78 -16.56
N LEU A 255 -28.44 4.58 -17.51
CA LEU A 255 -29.87 4.78 -17.71
C LEU A 255 -30.55 3.46 -18.12
N GLU A 256 -29.99 2.75 -19.10
CA GLU A 256 -30.49 1.44 -19.54
C GLU A 256 -30.52 0.41 -18.41
N GLN A 257 -29.48 0.41 -17.54
CA GLN A 257 -29.44 -0.45 -16.36
C GLN A 257 -30.50 -0.04 -15.32
N GLY A 258 -30.76 1.26 -15.16
CA GLY A 258 -31.81 1.79 -14.30
C GLY A 258 -33.21 1.38 -14.76
N GLU A 259 -33.50 1.45 -16.06
CA GLU A 259 -34.76 1.01 -16.64
C GLU A 259 -35.00 -0.49 -16.41
N LYS A 260 -33.97 -1.34 -16.62
CA LYS A 260 -34.05 -2.78 -16.35
C LYS A 260 -34.27 -3.10 -14.87
N LEU A 261 -33.77 -2.27 -13.95
CA LEU A 261 -34.02 -2.43 -12.51
C LEU A 261 -35.46 -2.06 -12.17
N LEU A 262 -35.98 -0.96 -12.71
CA LEU A 262 -37.35 -0.52 -12.52
C LEU A 262 -38.35 -1.58 -13.03
N GLU A 263 -38.07 -2.20 -14.18
CA GLU A 263 -38.89 -3.27 -14.74
C GLU A 263 -38.92 -4.51 -13.82
N LYS A 264 -37.77 -4.89 -13.26
CA LYS A 264 -37.70 -5.99 -12.27
C LYS A 264 -38.43 -5.66 -10.97
N GLU A 265 -38.35 -4.42 -10.50
CA GLU A 265 -39.06 -3.97 -9.30
C GLU A 265 -40.57 -4.07 -9.50
N ASN A 266 -41.08 -3.61 -10.64
CA ASN A 266 -42.49 -3.74 -11.01
C ASN A 266 -42.94 -5.21 -11.09
N LEU A 267 -42.11 -6.11 -11.63
CA LEU A 267 -42.41 -7.55 -11.67
C LEU A 267 -42.53 -8.16 -10.26
N VAL A 268 -41.65 -7.77 -9.33
CA VAL A 268 -41.68 -8.25 -7.93
C VAL A 268 -42.93 -7.73 -7.21
N ILE A 269 -43.31 -6.47 -7.45
CA ILE A 269 -44.54 -5.88 -6.89
C ILE A 269 -45.76 -6.64 -7.41
N ASP A 270 -45.82 -7.00 -8.69
CA ASP A 270 -46.93 -7.76 -9.26
C ASP A 270 -47.01 -9.18 -8.68
N GLN A 271 -45.87 -9.87 -8.53
CA GLN A 271 -45.81 -11.16 -7.85
C GLN A 271 -46.30 -11.09 -6.39
N GLN A 272 -45.94 -10.03 -5.66
CA GLN A 272 -46.43 -9.81 -4.29
C GLN A 272 -47.95 -9.55 -4.26
N LYS A 273 -48.50 -8.81 -5.22
CA LYS A 273 -49.95 -8.60 -5.33
C LYS A 273 -50.70 -9.92 -5.58
N GLN A 274 -50.20 -10.76 -6.49
CA GLN A 274 -50.78 -12.07 -6.76
C GLN A 274 -50.73 -12.99 -5.53
N LEU A 275 -49.64 -12.98 -4.76
CA LEU A 275 -49.53 -13.72 -3.49
C LEU A 275 -50.56 -13.26 -2.46
N ILE A 276 -50.74 -11.95 -2.29
CA ILE A 276 -51.74 -11.38 -1.38
C ILE A 276 -53.15 -11.82 -1.79
N GLU A 277 -53.45 -11.83 -3.09
CA GLU A 277 -54.76 -12.23 -3.60
C GLU A 277 -55.05 -13.73 -3.39
N LEU A 278 -54.04 -14.58 -3.51
CA LEU A 278 -54.13 -16.01 -3.17
C LEU A 278 -54.37 -16.25 -1.67
N THR A 279 -53.80 -15.42 -0.80
CA THR A 279 -54.03 -15.52 0.66
C THR A 279 -55.40 -14.99 1.12
N LYS A 280 -56.10 -14.20 0.28
CA LYS A 280 -57.43 -13.65 0.58
C LYS A 280 -58.59 -14.55 0.21
N LYS A 281 -58.36 -15.66 -0.50
CA LYS A 281 -59.42 -16.64 -0.81
C LYS A 281 -59.64 -17.56 0.40
N PRO A 282 -60.87 -17.69 0.93
CA PRO A 282 -61.14 -18.59 2.04
C PRO A 282 -60.95 -20.03 1.58
N SER A 283 -59.90 -20.68 2.10
CA SER A 283 -59.68 -22.12 1.90
C SER A 283 -60.50 -22.88 2.95
N MET A 284 -61.57 -23.56 2.53
CA MET A 284 -62.21 -24.58 3.36
C MET A 284 -61.28 -25.79 3.43
N VAL A 285 -60.54 -25.90 4.53
CA VAL A 285 -59.89 -27.15 4.94
C VAL A 285 -60.59 -27.63 6.19
N ASN A 286 -61.48 -28.60 6.05
CA ASN A 286 -62.02 -29.35 7.17
C ASN A 286 -60.96 -30.37 7.60
N SER A 287 -60.13 -29.99 8.56
CA SER A 287 -59.19 -30.90 9.21
C SER A 287 -59.17 -30.58 10.70
N ASN A 288 -59.92 -31.38 11.47
CA ASN A 288 -59.75 -31.50 12.91
C ASN A 288 -58.40 -32.17 13.17
N ASN A 289 -57.33 -31.38 13.20
CA ASN A 289 -56.07 -31.81 13.76
C ASN A 289 -55.58 -30.67 14.67
N ASN A 290 -55.80 -30.85 15.97
CA ASN A 290 -55.36 -29.91 17.01
C ASN A 290 -53.85 -30.10 17.22
N ASN A 291 -53.05 -29.63 16.26
CA ASN A 291 -51.62 -29.47 16.42
C ASN A 291 -51.36 -28.00 16.80
N ASN A 292 -51.18 -27.75 18.09
CA ASN A 292 -50.59 -26.51 18.59
C ASN A 292 -49.11 -26.45 18.18
N ASN A 293 -48.84 -26.16 16.91
CA ASN A 293 -47.51 -25.74 16.47
C ASN A 293 -47.50 -24.21 16.43
N ASN A 294 -47.20 -23.57 17.57
CA ASN A 294 -46.84 -22.15 17.59
C ASN A 294 -45.53 -21.99 16.80
N HIS A 295 -45.64 -21.66 15.52
CA HIS A 295 -44.49 -21.38 14.68
C HIS A 295 -43.93 -20.01 15.07
N PHE A 296 -42.70 -19.97 15.59
CA PHE A 296 -41.99 -18.74 15.93
C PHE A 296 -42.11 -17.70 14.80
N ASN A 297 -42.69 -16.54 15.11
CA ASN A 297 -42.87 -15.44 14.16
C ASN A 297 -41.77 -14.39 14.36
N LEU A 298 -40.73 -14.48 13.54
CA LEU A 298 -39.58 -13.58 13.59
C LEU A 298 -39.98 -12.10 13.45
N ASN A 299 -40.92 -11.78 12.57
CA ASN A 299 -41.31 -10.38 12.34
C ASN A 299 -42.03 -9.81 13.56
N PHE A 300 -42.82 -10.63 14.27
CA PHE A 300 -43.44 -10.22 15.54
C PHE A 300 -42.37 -10.04 16.62
N PHE A 301 -41.45 -11.00 16.77
CA PHE A 301 -40.36 -10.89 17.75
C PHE A 301 -39.50 -9.63 17.53
N LEU A 302 -39.09 -9.34 16.30
CA LEU A 302 -38.25 -8.17 16.03
C LEU A 302 -39.03 -6.85 16.23
N ASN A 303 -40.24 -6.74 15.67
CA ASN A 303 -40.94 -5.46 15.62
C ASN A 303 -41.81 -5.15 16.84
N GLU A 304 -42.30 -6.18 17.54
CA GLU A 304 -43.11 -6.01 18.77
C GLU A 304 -42.28 -6.29 20.02
N THR A 305 -41.67 -7.47 20.15
CA THR A 305 -40.89 -7.83 21.35
C THR A 305 -39.63 -6.98 21.48
N CYS A 306 -38.87 -6.82 20.38
CA CYS A 306 -37.64 -6.03 20.34
C CYS A 306 -37.85 -4.60 19.82
N LYS A 307 -39.09 -4.09 19.91
CA LYS A 307 -39.46 -2.74 19.46
C LYS A 307 -38.56 -1.66 20.03
N ASN A 308 -38.14 -1.81 21.28
CA ASN A 308 -37.29 -0.86 22.00
C ASN A 308 -35.82 -1.31 22.08
N ALA A 309 -35.39 -2.21 21.20
CA ALA A 309 -33.99 -2.54 21.03
C ALA A 309 -33.18 -1.32 20.62
N MET A 310 -31.94 -1.26 21.10
CA MET A 310 -30.99 -0.20 20.80
C MET A 310 -30.52 -0.29 19.34
N ASN A 311 -30.19 0.85 18.73
CA ASN A 311 -29.54 0.85 17.43
C ASN A 311 -28.07 0.44 17.56
N ILE A 312 -27.52 -0.22 16.55
CA ILE A 312 -26.14 -0.70 16.58
C ILE A 312 -25.11 0.42 16.78
N GLN A 313 -25.39 1.62 16.26
CA GLN A 313 -24.56 2.80 16.45
C GLN A 313 -24.52 3.26 17.92
N ASP A 314 -25.70 3.30 18.56
CA ASP A 314 -25.83 3.70 19.98
C ASP A 314 -25.16 2.65 20.88
N PHE A 315 -25.34 1.37 20.54
CA PHE A 315 -24.68 0.27 21.22
C PHE A 315 -23.16 0.45 21.22
N ILE A 316 -22.54 0.62 20.05
CA ILE A 316 -21.10 0.83 19.95
C ILE A 316 -20.65 2.08 20.71
N SER A 317 -21.41 3.17 20.64
CA SER A 317 -21.09 4.43 21.33
C SER A 317 -21.19 4.32 22.85
N SER A 318 -21.99 3.38 23.36
CA SER A 318 -22.16 3.13 24.80
C SER A 318 -21.01 2.32 25.43
N ILE A 319 -20.21 1.62 24.61
CA ILE A 319 -19.13 0.75 25.08
C ILE A 319 -18.00 1.60 25.67
N LYS A 320 -17.66 1.31 26.93
CA LYS A 320 -16.51 1.89 27.63
C LYS A 320 -15.53 0.78 27.97
N LEU A 321 -14.33 0.88 27.41
CA LEU A 321 -13.25 -0.06 27.67
C LEU A 321 -12.27 0.50 28.69
N THR A 322 -11.47 -0.40 29.24
CA THR A 322 -10.43 -0.11 30.23
C THR A 322 -9.07 -0.62 29.77
N THR A 323 -7.99 -0.18 30.41
CA THR A 323 -6.64 -0.72 30.21
C THR A 323 -6.59 -2.23 30.45
N GLN A 324 -7.43 -2.76 31.36
CA GLN A 324 -7.56 -4.18 31.62
C GLN A 324 -8.13 -4.97 30.42
N ASP A 325 -9.02 -4.39 29.63
CA ASP A 325 -9.57 -5.02 28.44
C ASP A 325 -8.51 -5.20 27.35
N PHE A 326 -7.63 -4.21 27.22
CA PHE A 326 -6.47 -4.27 26.32
C PHE A 326 -5.49 -5.37 26.75
N GLU A 327 -5.11 -5.42 28.03
CA GLU A 327 -4.25 -6.49 28.56
C GLU A 327 -4.85 -7.89 28.38
N THR A 328 -6.15 -8.01 28.64
CA THR A 328 -6.87 -9.28 28.49
C THR A 328 -6.88 -9.70 27.02
N THR A 329 -7.05 -8.74 26.11
CA THR A 329 -6.96 -9.00 24.66
C THR A 329 -5.56 -9.42 24.24
N GLY A 330 -4.51 -8.82 24.80
CA GLY A 330 -3.13 -9.23 24.58
C GLY A 330 -2.81 -10.64 25.12
N ARG A 331 -3.48 -11.06 26.20
CA ARG A 331 -3.35 -12.41 26.77
C ARG A 331 -4.13 -13.48 26.00
N LEU A 332 -5.38 -13.19 25.63
CA LEU A 332 -6.26 -14.14 24.94
C LEU A 332 -6.00 -14.20 23.44
N GLY A 333 -5.39 -13.16 22.86
CA GLY A 333 -5.30 -12.98 21.42
C GLY A 333 -6.45 -12.11 20.87
N PHE A 334 -6.19 -11.47 19.73
CA PHE A 334 -7.14 -10.55 19.09
C PHE A 334 -8.54 -11.13 18.88
N VAL A 335 -8.64 -12.33 18.30
CA VAL A 335 -9.94 -12.95 17.98
C VAL A 335 -10.77 -13.15 19.24
N ASP A 336 -10.20 -13.78 20.26
CA ASP A 336 -10.93 -14.12 21.48
C ASP A 336 -11.12 -12.89 22.38
N GLY A 337 -10.15 -11.97 22.42
CA GLY A 337 -10.26 -10.72 23.17
C GLY A 337 -11.36 -9.81 22.64
N ILE A 338 -11.42 -9.55 21.33
CA ILE A 338 -12.49 -8.74 20.73
C ILE A 338 -13.84 -9.46 20.79
N SER A 339 -13.89 -10.78 20.57
CA SER A 339 -15.12 -11.57 20.74
C SER A 339 -15.66 -11.44 22.16
N ARG A 340 -14.80 -11.60 23.17
CA ARG A 340 -15.15 -11.46 24.60
C ARG A 340 -15.76 -10.10 24.88
N ILE A 341 -15.13 -9.01 24.43
CA ILE A 341 -15.62 -7.65 24.66
C ILE A 341 -17.02 -7.51 24.04
N PHE A 342 -17.18 -7.86 22.77
CA PHE A 342 -18.47 -7.75 22.08
C PHE A 342 -19.57 -8.55 22.80
N ILE A 343 -19.30 -9.83 23.07
CA ILE A 343 -20.27 -10.73 23.71
C ILE A 343 -20.64 -10.23 25.11
N ASN A 344 -19.68 -9.75 25.90
CA ASN A 344 -19.94 -9.25 27.24
C ASN A 344 -20.83 -8.00 27.22
N GLU A 345 -20.56 -7.05 26.31
CA GLU A 345 -21.40 -5.85 26.19
C GLU A 345 -22.82 -6.19 25.71
N LEU A 346 -22.97 -7.18 24.82
CA LEU A 346 -24.29 -7.68 24.43
C LEU A 346 -25.03 -8.37 25.60
N LYS A 347 -24.32 -9.14 26.42
CA LYS A 347 -24.89 -9.85 27.58
C LYS A 347 -25.30 -8.94 28.72
N ARG A 348 -24.77 -7.70 28.78
CA ARG A 348 -25.25 -6.65 29.68
C ARG A 348 -26.64 -6.14 29.32
N LEU A 349 -27.08 -6.39 28.08
CA LEU A 349 -28.43 -6.07 27.62
C LEU A 349 -29.33 -7.31 27.70
N GLU A 350 -30.56 -7.08 28.14
CA GLU A 350 -31.69 -8.00 27.95
C GLU A 350 -31.84 -8.33 26.46
N VAL A 351 -32.33 -9.54 26.15
CA VAL A 351 -32.38 -10.06 24.77
C VAL A 351 -33.15 -9.09 23.86
N GLU A 352 -34.28 -8.58 24.33
CA GLU A 352 -35.19 -7.66 23.66
C GLU A 352 -34.60 -6.27 23.43
N ARG A 353 -33.49 -5.96 24.11
CA ARG A 353 -32.78 -4.68 24.01
C ARG A 353 -31.57 -4.73 23.09
N ARG A 354 -31.12 -5.92 22.68
CA ARG A 354 -29.90 -6.10 21.87
C ARG A 354 -30.11 -5.58 20.45
N PRO A 355 -29.09 -4.94 19.85
CA PRO A 355 -29.15 -4.46 18.46
C PRO A 355 -29.01 -5.58 17.42
N LEU A 356 -28.76 -6.83 17.85
CA LEU A 356 -28.32 -7.94 16.99
C LEU A 356 -28.99 -9.24 17.41
N HIS A 357 -29.54 -9.95 16.42
CA HIS A 357 -30.07 -11.30 16.60
C HIS A 357 -29.70 -12.23 15.45
N CYS A 358 -29.44 -13.51 15.76
CA CYS A 358 -29.17 -14.55 14.79
C CYS A 358 -30.29 -15.60 14.79
N THR A 359 -30.79 -15.98 13.62
CA THR A 359 -31.89 -16.98 13.47
C THR A 359 -31.40 -18.34 13.02
N ASP A 360 -30.23 -18.38 12.38
CA ASP A 360 -29.57 -19.59 11.89
C ASP A 360 -28.06 -19.36 11.85
N VAL A 361 -27.34 -19.98 12.78
CA VAL A 361 -25.88 -19.88 12.88
C VAL A 361 -25.18 -20.59 11.72
N LYS A 362 -25.75 -21.69 11.20
CA LYS A 362 -25.15 -22.45 10.08
C LYS A 362 -25.19 -21.65 8.78
N ARG A 363 -26.30 -20.92 8.56
CA ARG A 363 -26.46 -20.01 7.41
C ARG A 363 -26.01 -18.59 7.71
N GLU A 364 -25.47 -18.34 8.91
CA GLU A 364 -25.04 -17.04 9.42
C GLU A 364 -26.09 -15.93 9.19
N THR A 365 -27.37 -16.25 9.43
CA THR A 365 -28.50 -15.34 9.19
C THR A 365 -28.69 -14.40 10.37
N VAL A 366 -28.41 -13.12 10.16
CA VAL A 366 -28.39 -12.07 11.19
C VAL A 366 -29.31 -10.92 10.84
N TYR A 367 -29.93 -10.37 11.87
CA TYR A 367 -30.72 -9.15 11.84
C TYR A 367 -30.06 -8.11 12.73
N VAL A 368 -29.92 -6.90 12.21
CA VAL A 368 -29.32 -5.74 12.89
C VAL A 368 -30.39 -4.66 12.99
N LYS A 369 -30.49 -4.02 14.15
CA LYS A 369 -31.29 -2.81 14.29
C LYS A 369 -30.44 -1.58 14.08
N ASP A 370 -30.86 -0.73 13.14
CA ASP A 370 -30.17 0.49 12.77
C ASP A 370 -31.18 1.51 12.26
N ASN A 371 -31.00 2.77 12.64
CA ASN A 371 -31.97 3.85 12.37
C ASN A 371 -33.43 3.45 12.68
N ASP A 372 -33.64 2.82 13.83
CA ASP A 372 -34.93 2.32 14.34
C ASP A 372 -35.62 1.26 13.46
N THR A 373 -34.89 0.67 12.52
CA THR A 373 -35.39 -0.37 11.62
C THR A 373 -34.59 -1.66 11.74
N TRP A 374 -35.29 -2.80 11.64
CA TRP A 374 -34.65 -4.11 11.58
C TRP A 374 -34.30 -4.47 10.14
N GLU A 375 -33.03 -4.72 9.89
CA GLU A 375 -32.54 -5.13 8.57
C GLU A 375 -31.86 -6.49 8.65
N LYS A 376 -32.12 -7.32 7.64
CA LYS A 376 -31.39 -8.58 7.46
C LYS A 376 -30.05 -8.30 6.81
N GLU A 377 -28.96 -8.74 7.43
CA GLU A 377 -27.62 -8.58 6.85
C GLU A 377 -27.47 -9.40 5.56
N ASN A 378 -26.76 -8.82 4.60
CA ASN A 378 -26.37 -9.51 3.37
C ASN A 378 -25.18 -10.45 3.60
N GLN A 379 -24.71 -11.13 2.54
CA GLN A 379 -23.55 -12.04 2.62
C GLN A 379 -22.28 -11.36 3.13
N GLU A 380 -22.11 -10.06 2.85
CA GLU A 380 -20.93 -9.31 3.27
C GLU A 380 -20.95 -8.94 4.77
N LYS A 381 -22.13 -8.92 5.40
CA LYS A 381 -22.34 -8.58 6.82
C LYS A 381 -21.67 -7.27 7.24
N LYS A 382 -21.91 -6.20 6.47
CA LYS A 382 -21.21 -4.92 6.61
C LYS A 382 -21.40 -4.30 7.99
N LYS A 383 -22.63 -4.27 8.53
CA LYS A 383 -22.91 -3.59 9.81
C LYS A 383 -22.29 -4.38 10.97
N LEU A 384 -22.36 -5.71 10.93
CA LEU A 384 -21.70 -6.54 11.94
C LEU A 384 -20.17 -6.40 11.89
N LYS A 385 -19.57 -6.40 10.69
CA LYS A 385 -18.13 -6.20 10.52
C LYS A 385 -17.68 -4.82 10.97
N TRP A 386 -18.49 -3.79 10.69
CA TRP A 386 -18.26 -2.43 11.17
C TRP A 386 -18.28 -2.36 12.70
N ALA A 387 -19.24 -3.02 13.35
CA ALA A 387 -19.32 -3.09 14.82
C ALA A 387 -18.07 -3.76 15.43
N ILE A 388 -17.63 -4.89 14.86
CA ILE A 388 -16.39 -5.58 15.29
C ILE A 388 -15.18 -4.65 15.17
N ASN A 389 -15.02 -4.00 14.02
CA ASN A 389 -13.88 -3.09 13.79
C ASN A 389 -13.93 -1.90 14.76
N SER A 390 -15.11 -1.38 15.06
CA SER A 390 -15.29 -0.27 16.00
C SER A 390 -14.83 -0.66 17.41
N ILE A 391 -15.20 -1.87 17.87
CA ILE A 391 -14.72 -2.39 19.16
C ILE A 391 -13.21 -2.60 19.17
N ALA A 392 -12.64 -3.11 18.07
CA ALA A 392 -11.19 -3.26 17.94
C ALA A 392 -10.46 -1.91 18.02
N GLN A 393 -11.02 -0.86 17.42
CA GLN A 393 -10.49 0.51 17.53
C GLN A 393 -10.60 1.06 18.95
N LEU A 394 -11.74 0.86 19.63
CA LEU A 394 -11.89 1.24 21.04
C LEU A 394 -10.83 0.56 21.90
N ASN A 395 -10.54 -0.72 21.65
CA ASN A 395 -9.52 -1.47 22.38
C ASN A 395 -8.10 -0.96 22.10
N LEU A 396 -7.80 -0.60 20.85
CA LEU A 396 -6.51 0.04 20.48
C LEU A 396 -6.34 1.40 21.17
N ASN A 397 -7.39 2.19 21.33
CA ASN A 397 -7.31 3.50 21.98
C ASN A 397 -6.86 3.39 23.45
N GLN A 398 -7.07 2.25 24.10
CA GLN A 398 -6.61 1.99 25.48
C GLN A 398 -5.09 1.90 25.61
N VAL A 399 -4.36 1.71 24.51
CA VAL A 399 -2.88 1.65 24.52
C VAL A 399 -2.28 2.92 25.14
N GLN A 400 -2.85 4.08 24.85
CA GLN A 400 -2.32 5.35 25.36
C GLN A 400 -2.48 5.47 26.87
N GLU A 401 -3.62 5.04 27.42
CA GLU A 401 -3.89 5.04 28.86
C GLU A 401 -3.03 3.99 29.55
N TRP A 402 -2.91 2.80 28.95
CA TRP A 402 -2.03 1.74 29.46
C TRP A 402 -0.57 2.21 29.55
N GLN A 403 -0.05 2.91 28.53
CA GLN A 403 1.30 3.49 28.54
C GLN A 403 1.47 4.62 29.57
N GLN A 404 0.40 5.21 30.10
CA GLN A 404 0.44 6.17 31.20
C GLN A 404 0.52 5.46 32.56
N GLU A 405 -0.17 4.33 32.71
CA GLU A 405 -0.09 3.48 33.91
C GLU A 405 1.26 2.79 34.05
N TYR A 406 1.89 2.41 32.92
CA TYR A 406 3.19 1.70 32.87
C TYR A 406 4.25 2.48 32.08
N PRO A 407 4.75 3.63 32.59
CA PRO A 407 5.64 4.53 31.84
C PRO A 407 6.99 3.89 31.44
N GLU A 408 7.45 2.87 32.15
CA GLU A 408 8.68 2.11 31.87
C GLU A 408 8.65 1.43 30.49
N CYS A 409 7.47 1.15 29.95
CA CYS A 409 7.34 0.54 28.64
C CYS A 409 7.72 1.50 27.50
N ARG A 410 7.87 2.81 27.77
CA ARG A 410 8.21 3.83 26.76
C ARG A 410 9.69 3.85 26.42
N GLU A 411 10.53 3.33 27.32
CA GLU A 411 11.97 3.27 27.09
C GLU A 411 12.32 2.08 26.20
N ASN A 412 12.81 2.39 24.99
CA ASN A 412 13.19 1.37 24.01
C ASN A 412 14.29 0.45 24.54
N ASN A 413 14.25 -0.82 24.13
CA ASN A 413 15.22 -1.87 24.48
C ASN A 413 15.24 -2.28 25.96
N THR A 414 14.15 -2.01 26.70
CA THR A 414 13.93 -2.56 28.04
C THR A 414 13.10 -3.84 27.99
N VAL A 415 13.13 -4.62 29.07
CA VAL A 415 12.25 -5.80 29.23
C VAL A 415 10.78 -5.37 29.19
N ALA A 416 10.43 -4.27 29.87
CA ALA A 416 9.07 -3.74 29.88
C ALA A 416 8.57 -3.31 28.50
N ASN A 417 9.40 -2.62 27.71
CA ASN A 417 9.05 -2.27 26.33
C ASN A 417 8.91 -3.52 25.43
N THR A 418 9.76 -4.52 25.63
CA THR A 418 9.69 -5.79 24.88
C THR A 418 8.39 -6.54 25.19
N GLU A 419 7.99 -6.63 26.45
CA GLU A 419 6.73 -7.25 26.86
C GLU A 419 5.51 -6.46 26.38
N PHE A 420 5.56 -5.12 26.47
CA PHE A 420 4.54 -4.26 25.88
C PHE A 420 4.39 -4.48 24.38
N ASN A 421 5.49 -4.50 23.61
CA ASN A 421 5.43 -4.71 22.16
C ASN A 421 4.85 -6.07 21.80
N LYS A 422 5.20 -7.14 22.54
CA LYS A 422 4.62 -8.48 22.35
C LYS A 422 3.11 -8.45 22.61
N MET A 423 2.68 -7.90 23.74
CA MET A 423 1.28 -7.81 24.12
C MET A 423 0.49 -6.97 23.11
N ALA A 424 1.01 -5.80 22.73
CA ALA A 424 0.40 -4.92 21.75
C ALA A 424 0.30 -5.60 20.38
N MET A 425 1.35 -6.28 19.92
CA MET A 425 1.32 -7.01 18.65
C MET A 425 0.22 -8.07 18.62
N VAL A 426 0.01 -8.80 19.73
CA VAL A 426 -1.07 -9.79 19.85
C VAL A 426 -2.44 -9.12 19.94
N ALA A 427 -2.55 -8.01 20.67
CA ALA A 427 -3.80 -7.30 20.92
C ALA A 427 -4.31 -6.48 19.72
N LEU A 428 -3.42 -6.13 18.78
CA LEU A 428 -3.76 -5.39 17.56
C LEU A 428 -4.21 -6.30 16.41
N GLY A 429 -3.94 -7.59 16.51
CA GLY A 429 -4.42 -8.59 15.57
C GLY A 429 -3.52 -8.81 14.37
N GLY A 430 -4.14 -9.24 13.27
CA GLY A 430 -3.44 -9.70 12.09
C GLY A 430 -2.91 -8.56 11.24
N PHE A 431 -1.82 -8.81 10.53
CA PHE A 431 -1.28 -7.85 9.57
C PHE A 431 -1.77 -8.18 8.16
N GLY A 432 -2.49 -7.24 7.55
CA GLY A 432 -2.93 -7.32 6.16
C GLY A 432 -4.31 -7.94 5.97
N ASP A 433 -4.92 -7.60 4.83
CA ASP A 433 -6.33 -7.82 4.52
C ASP A 433 -6.81 -9.27 4.74
N GLU A 434 -5.96 -10.26 4.43
CA GLU A 434 -6.34 -11.68 4.55
C GLU A 434 -6.41 -12.14 6.01
N GLN A 435 -5.40 -11.81 6.82
CA GLN A 435 -5.39 -12.20 8.23
C GLN A 435 -6.46 -11.42 9.00
N GLU A 436 -6.62 -10.13 8.71
CA GLU A 436 -7.70 -9.30 9.25
C GLU A 436 -9.08 -9.86 8.88
N THR A 437 -9.28 -10.30 7.63
CA THR A 437 -10.53 -10.93 7.20
C THR A 437 -10.77 -12.25 7.92
N LYS A 438 -9.75 -13.12 8.01
CA LYS A 438 -9.86 -14.39 8.75
C LYS A 438 -10.19 -14.17 10.22
N PHE A 439 -9.56 -13.19 10.87
CA PHE A 439 -9.82 -12.86 12.27
C PHE A 439 -11.22 -12.31 12.46
N ARG A 440 -11.63 -11.37 11.61
CA ARG A 440 -12.98 -10.81 11.62
C ARG A 440 -14.04 -11.87 11.38
N ASP A 441 -13.85 -12.78 10.44
CA ASP A 441 -14.80 -13.86 10.16
C ASP A 441 -14.88 -14.88 11.33
N LYS A 442 -13.77 -15.12 12.04
CA LYS A 442 -13.78 -15.90 13.29
C LYS A 442 -14.55 -15.18 14.39
N ILE A 443 -14.34 -13.86 14.56
CA ILE A 443 -15.07 -13.06 15.55
C ILE A 443 -16.57 -13.07 15.24
N VAL A 444 -16.96 -12.89 13.95
CA VAL A 444 -18.36 -13.03 13.52
C VAL A 444 -18.93 -14.36 14.01
N LYS A 445 -18.28 -15.49 13.68
CA LYS A 445 -18.76 -16.82 14.08
C LYS A 445 -18.88 -17.00 15.59
N ASN A 446 -17.96 -16.42 16.37
CA ASN A 446 -18.02 -16.46 17.83
C ASN A 446 -19.22 -15.66 18.35
N VAL A 447 -19.44 -14.45 17.84
CA VAL A 447 -20.58 -13.60 18.22
C VAL A 447 -21.91 -14.26 17.84
N LEU A 448 -22.04 -14.81 16.63
CA LEU A 448 -23.31 -15.39 16.15
C LEU A 448 -23.84 -16.51 17.04
N LYS A 449 -22.94 -17.32 17.62
CA LYS A 449 -23.31 -18.41 18.51
C LYS A 449 -23.96 -17.92 19.81
N GLU A 450 -23.63 -16.71 20.24
CA GLU A 450 -24.09 -16.13 21.51
C GLU A 450 -25.35 -15.26 21.36
N ILE A 451 -25.74 -14.91 20.13
CA ILE A 451 -26.90 -14.07 19.83
C ILE A 451 -28.02 -14.84 19.10
N ILE A 452 -28.00 -16.17 19.17
CA ILE A 452 -29.05 -16.99 18.57
C ILE A 452 -30.39 -16.73 19.28
N ILE A 453 -31.45 -16.56 18.49
CA ILE A 453 -32.81 -16.44 19.03
C ILE A 453 -33.27 -17.83 19.45
N ASP A 454 -33.74 -17.94 20.68
CA ASP A 454 -34.47 -19.10 21.13
C ASP A 454 -35.88 -19.09 20.50
N LYS A 455 -36.18 -20.15 19.76
CA LYS A 455 -37.43 -20.29 19.00
C LYS A 455 -38.54 -20.95 19.81
N GLU A 456 -38.26 -21.32 21.05
CA GLU A 456 -39.25 -21.82 22.02
C GLU A 456 -39.95 -20.67 22.78
N ILE A 457 -39.53 -19.42 22.56
CA ILE A 457 -40.11 -18.19 23.14
C ILE A 457 -41.37 -17.74 22.37
#